data_AF-A0A258K5J3-F1
#
_entry.id   AF-A0A258K5J3-F1
#
_cell.length_a   1.000
_cell.length_b   1.000
_cell.length_c   1.000
_cell.angle_alpha   90.00
_cell.angle_beta   90.00
_cell.angle_gamma   90.00
#
_symmetry.space_group_name_H-M   'P 1'
#
loop_
_entity.id
_entity.type
_entity.pdbx_description
1 polymer ?
#
loop_
_entity_poly.entity_id
_entity_poly.type
_entity_poly.pdbx_seq_one_letter_code
_entity_poly.pdbx_strand_id
1 'polypeptide(L)' 'MSGALDGQVALVTGAGKGIGRACALALAAEGAHVIAVARTP' A
#
# COMPACT_ATOMS: atom_id res chain seq x y z
N MET A 1 -6.83 9.52 -15.53
CA MET A 1 -5.77 10.23 -14.78
C MET A 1 -4.97 9.16 -14.06
N SER A 2 -3.68 9.04 -14.35
CA SER A 2 -2.76 8.18 -13.60
C SER A 2 -2.44 8.87 -12.26
N GLY A 3 -2.52 8.14 -11.15
CA GLY A 3 -2.12 8.65 -9.84
C GLY A 3 -0.61 8.87 -9.77
N ALA A 4 -0.13 9.55 -8.72
CA ALA A 4 1.28 9.94 -8.62
C ALA A 4 2.25 8.74 -8.54
N LEU A 5 1.75 7.53 -8.30
CA LEU A 5 2.52 6.31 -8.12
C LEU A 5 2.18 5.22 -9.15
N ASP A 6 1.51 5.59 -10.25
CA ASP A 6 1.14 4.64 -11.30
C ASP A 6 2.39 3.92 -11.86
N GLY A 7 2.28 2.61 -12.03
CA GLY A 7 3.39 1.73 -12.46
C GLY A 7 4.45 1.41 -11.41
N GLN A 8 4.38 1.99 -10.20
CA GLN A 8 5.33 1.70 -9.12
C GLN A 8 4.90 0.50 -8.28
N VAL A 9 5.87 -0.19 -7.69
CA VAL A 9 5.64 -1.26 -6.71
C VAL A 9 6.04 -0.80 -5.31
N ALA A 10 5.16 -0.98 -4.33
CA ALA A 10 5.38 -0.59 -2.94
C ALA A 10 5.24 -1.78 -1.97
N LEU A 11 6.29 -2.05 -1.19
CA LEU A 11 6.27 -3.03 -0.09
C LEU A 11 5.92 -2.32 1.23
N VAL A 12 4.80 -2.71 1.84
CA VAL A 12 4.37 -2.15 3.13
C VAL A 12 4.37 -3.25 4.20
N THR A 13 5.25 -3.11 5.18
CA THR A 13 5.28 -4.00 6.36
C THR A 13 4.35 -3.46 7.45
N GLY A 14 3.87 -4.34 8.33
CA GLY A 14 2.91 -3.94 9.36
C GLY A 14 1.55 -3.50 8.79
N ALA A 15 1.21 -3.94 7.58
CA ALA A 15 0.03 -3.46 6.84
C ALA A 15 -1.32 -4.01 7.32
N GLY A 16 -1.33 -4.82 8.38
CA GLY A 16 -2.55 -5.44 8.90
C GLY A 16 -3.51 -4.47 9.60
N LYS A 17 -3.00 -3.40 10.23
CA LYS A 17 -3.83 -2.41 10.95
C LYS A 17 -3.14 -1.07 11.13
N GLY A 18 -3.89 -0.09 11.63
CA GLY A 18 -3.39 1.24 11.97
C GLY A 18 -2.75 1.93 10.76
N ILE A 19 -1.61 2.59 11.01
CA ILE A 19 -0.91 3.41 10.02
C ILE A 19 -0.47 2.57 8.82
N GLY A 20 0.10 1.38 9.03
CA GLY A 20 0.56 0.54 7.92
C GLY A 20 -0.55 0.20 6.93
N ARG A 21 -1.75 -0.13 7.43
CA ARG A 21 -2.93 -0.37 6.58
C ARG A 21 -3.37 0.89 5.85
N ALA A 22 -3.42 2.03 6.55
CA ALA A 22 -3.80 3.30 5.94
C ALA A 22 -2.82 3.71 4.82
N CYS A 23 -1.52 3.55 5.04
CA CYS A 23 -0.49 3.81 4.04
C CYS A 23 -0.64 2.87 2.83
N ALA A 24 -0.83 1.57 3.04
CA ALA A 24 -1.02 0.62 1.94
C ALA A 24 -2.22 1.00 1.04
N LEU A 25 -3.33 1.42 1.64
CA LEU A 25 -4.52 1.87 0.91
C LEU A 25 -4.28 3.19 0.15
N ALA A 26 -3.61 4.16 0.78
CA ALA A 26 -3.29 5.43 0.13
C ALA A 26 -2.35 5.24 -1.06
N LEU A 27 -1.32 4.40 -0.92
CA LEU A 27 -0.39 4.09 -2.01
C LEU A 27 -1.10 3.40 -3.19
N ALA A 28 -2.00 2.46 -2.90
CA ALA A 28 -2.81 1.80 -3.93
C ALA A 28 -3.76 2.78 -4.64
N ALA A 29 -4.36 3.73 -3.91
CA ALA A 29 -5.22 4.75 -4.48
C ALA A 29 -4.48 5.68 -5.46
N GLU A 30 -3.18 5.91 -5.23
CA GLU A 30 -2.29 6.65 -6.13
C GLU A 30 -1.73 5.79 -7.29
N GLY A 31 -2.18 4.55 -7.44
CA GLY A 31 -1.86 3.68 -8.58
C GLY A 31 -0.70 2.71 -8.36
N ALA A 32 -0.12 2.65 -7.16
CA ALA A 32 0.94 1.69 -6.87
C ALA A 32 0.40 0.24 -6.79
N HIS A 33 1.18 -0.72 -7.28
CA HIS A 33 1.00 -2.13 -6.94
C HIS A 33 1.56 -2.39 -5.53
N VAL A 34 0.68 -2.67 -4.57
CA VAL A 34 1.07 -2.78 -3.16
C VAL A 34 1.19 -4.22 -2.70
N ILE A 35 2.35 -4.57 -2.15
CA ILE A 35 2.60 -5.82 -1.42
C ILE A 35 2.45 -5.52 0.08
N ALA A 36 1.34 -5.96 0.66
CA ALA A 36 1.03 -5.75 2.07
C ALA A 36 1.48 -6.97 2.91
N VAL A 37 2.33 -6.74 3.91
CA VAL A 37 2.85 -7.78 4.79
C VAL A 37 2.37 -7.56 6.22
N ALA A 38 1.76 -8.60 6.80
CA ALA A 38 1.32 -8.63 8.19
C ALA A 38 1.59 -10.00 8.82
N ARG A 39 1.70 -10.05 10.15
CA ARG A 39 1.89 -11.32 10.90
C ARG A 39 0.59 -12.09 11.11
N THR A 40 -0.55 -11.40 11.05
CA THR A 40 -1.89 -11.94 11.22
C THR A 40 -2.82 -11.32 10.18
N PRO A 41 -3.90 -12.01 9.78
CA PRO A 41 -4.96 -11.44 8.94
C PRO A 41 -5.54 -10.15 9.53
#